data_AF-P15655-F1
#
_entry.id   AF-P15655-F1
#
_cell.length_a   1.000
_cell.length_b   1.000
_cell.length_c   1.000
_cell.angle_alpha   90.00
_cell.angle_beta   90.00
_cell.angle_gamma   90.00
#
_symmetry.space_group_name_H-M   'P 1'
#
loop_
_entity.id
_entity.type
_entity.pdbx_description
1 polymer ?
#
loop_
_entity_poly.entity_id
_entity_poly.type
_entity_poly.pdbx_seq_one_letter_code
_entity_poly.pdbx_strand_id
1 'polypeptide(L)'
;MAASGITSLPALPEDGGAAFPPGHFKDPKRLYCKNGGFFLRIHPDGRVDGVREKSDPHVKLQLQAEERGVVSIKGVCANRYLAMKEDGRLLASKCVTEECFFFERLESNNYNTYRSRKYSSWYVALKRTGQYKLGSKTGPGQKAILFLPMSAKS
;
A
#
# COMPACT_ATOMS: atom_id res chain seq x y z
N MET A 1 -51.21 -5.31 -10.63
CA MET A 1 -50.15 -5.98 -11.42
C MET A 1 -49.35 -4.90 -12.14
N ALA A 2 -48.23 -4.44 -11.59
CA ALA A 2 -47.36 -3.48 -12.27
C ALA A 2 -46.06 -4.20 -12.62
N ALA A 3 -45.91 -4.59 -13.89
CA ALA A 3 -44.69 -5.17 -14.41
C ALA A 3 -43.64 -4.06 -14.51
N SER A 4 -42.66 -4.06 -13.61
CA SER A 4 -41.52 -3.16 -13.63
C SER A 4 -40.63 -3.51 -14.82
N GLY A 5 -40.67 -2.67 -15.85
CA GLY A 5 -39.79 -2.79 -17.02
C GLY A 5 -38.33 -2.61 -16.60
N ILE A 6 -37.51 -3.63 -16.87
CA ILE A 6 -36.07 -3.58 -16.68
C ILE A 6 -35.51 -2.89 -17.93
N THR A 7 -35.16 -1.61 -17.82
CA THR A 7 -34.46 -0.90 -18.89
C THR A 7 -33.02 -1.41 -18.91
N SER A 8 -32.73 -2.40 -19.75
CA SER A 8 -31.35 -2.80 -20.07
C SER A 8 -30.67 -1.62 -20.77
N LEU A 9 -29.55 -1.15 -20.21
CA LEU A 9 -28.72 -0.15 -20.86
C LEU A 9 -28.29 -0.66 -22.25
N PRO A 10 -28.38 0.17 -23.30
CA PRO A 10 -28.00 -0.24 -24.65
C PRO A 10 -26.52 -0.64 -24.67
N ALA A 11 -26.23 -1.76 -25.34
CA ALA A 11 -24.88 -2.22 -25.59
C ALA A 11 -24.10 -1.13 -26.35
N LEU A 12 -23.06 -0.60 -25.73
CA LEU A 12 -22.15 0.32 -26.39
C LEU A 12 -21.47 -0.41 -27.56
N PRO A 13 -21.36 0.22 -28.73
CA PRO A 13 -20.76 -0.41 -29.90
C PRO A 13 -19.30 -0.79 -29.62
N GLU A 14 -18.98 -2.06 -29.91
CA GLU A 14 -17.62 -2.57 -29.97
C GLU A 14 -16.94 -2.02 -31.24
N ASP A 15 -16.40 -0.81 -31.16
CA ASP A 15 -15.51 -0.29 -32.20
C ASP A 15 -14.35 0.50 -31.58
N GLY A 16 -13.14 0.14 -32.01
CA GLY A 16 -11.92 0.89 -31.77
C GLY A 16 -11.31 0.68 -30.39
N GLY A 17 -10.16 0.01 -30.35
CA GLY A 17 -9.25 -0.05 -29.21
C GLY A 17 -8.80 1.34 -28.74
N ALA A 18 -9.70 2.08 -28.09
CA ALA A 18 -9.40 3.19 -27.23
C ALA A 18 -8.60 2.59 -26.07
N ALA A 19 -7.29 2.48 -26.30
CA ALA A 19 -6.33 2.18 -25.27
C ALA A 19 -6.63 3.15 -24.14
N PHE A 20 -7.27 2.67 -23.07
CA PHE A 20 -7.42 3.44 -21.86
C PHE A 20 -6.02 3.99 -21.57
N PRO A 21 -5.84 5.31 -21.46
CA PRO A 21 -4.53 5.88 -21.24
C PRO A 21 -3.91 5.12 -20.06
N PRO A 22 -2.66 4.65 -20.18
CA PRO A 22 -2.05 3.80 -19.16
C PRO A 22 -2.23 4.49 -17.82
N GLY A 23 -3.09 3.93 -16.97
CA GLY A 23 -3.52 4.62 -15.78
C GLY A 23 -2.30 5.00 -14.92
N HIS A 24 -2.39 6.14 -14.26
CA HIS A 24 -1.36 6.69 -13.36
C HIS A 24 -1.01 5.79 -12.16
N PHE A 25 -1.48 4.55 -12.13
CA PHE A 25 -1.22 3.54 -11.10
C PHE A 25 0.26 3.18 -10.99
N LYS A 26 1.04 3.41 -12.06
CA LYS A 26 2.49 3.18 -12.08
C LYS A 26 3.30 4.33 -11.50
N ASP A 27 2.71 5.49 -11.23
CA ASP A 27 3.46 6.60 -10.65
C ASP A 27 3.89 6.29 -9.22
N PRO A 28 5.11 6.68 -8.81
CA PRO A 28 5.55 6.55 -7.44
C PRO A 28 4.58 7.28 -6.48
N LYS A 29 4.39 6.69 -5.30
CA LYS A 29 3.53 7.17 -4.22
C LYS A 29 4.32 7.33 -2.92
N ARG A 30 3.69 8.01 -1.96
CA ARG A 30 4.09 8.06 -0.56
C ARG A 30 2.98 7.44 0.26
N LEU A 31 3.30 6.66 1.29
CA LEU A 31 2.30 6.10 2.20
C LEU A 31 2.29 6.91 3.50
N TYR A 32 1.32 7.80 3.65
CA TYR A 32 1.15 8.63 4.84
C TYR A 32 0.35 7.88 5.92
N CYS A 33 0.97 7.56 7.05
CA CYS A 33 0.31 6.94 8.18
C CYS A 33 -0.50 7.96 8.99
N LYS A 34 -1.79 7.68 9.19
CA LYS A 34 -2.69 8.48 10.05
C LYS A 34 -2.18 8.59 11.49
N ASN A 35 -1.42 7.60 11.97
CA ASN A 35 -0.92 7.56 13.34
C ASN A 35 0.32 8.43 13.53
N GLY A 36 0.08 9.70 13.87
CA GLY A 36 1.15 10.65 14.13
C GLY A 36 1.65 11.38 12.89
N GLY A 37 1.22 11.02 11.67
CA GLY A 37 1.50 11.77 10.46
C GLY A 37 2.91 11.58 9.91
N PHE A 38 3.29 10.31 9.70
CA PHE A 38 4.58 9.92 9.15
C PHE A 38 4.40 9.28 7.78
N PHE A 39 5.30 9.56 6.85
CA PHE A 39 5.45 8.80 5.62
C PHE A 39 6.30 7.55 5.89
N LEU A 40 5.86 6.40 5.39
CA LEU A 40 6.64 5.17 5.43
C LEU A 40 7.94 5.36 4.65
N ARG A 41 9.06 5.05 5.31
CA ARG A 41 10.42 5.23 4.79
C ARG A 41 11.15 3.90 4.74
N ILE A 42 11.78 3.62 3.60
CA ILE A 42 12.60 2.42 3.37
C ILE A 42 14.05 2.86 3.18
N HIS A 43 14.94 2.46 4.09
CA HIS A 43 16.35 2.84 4.06
C HIS A 43 17.18 1.89 3.17
N PRO A 44 18.29 2.38 2.57
CA PRO A 44 19.22 1.54 1.80
C PRO A 44 19.92 0.46 2.63
N ASP A 45 19.96 0.60 3.95
CA ASP A 45 20.51 -0.38 4.90
C ASP A 45 19.52 -1.52 5.23
N GLY A 46 18.25 -1.42 4.82
CA GLY A 46 17.21 -2.40 5.09
C GLY A 46 16.28 -2.05 6.25
N ARG A 47 16.50 -0.95 6.97
CA ARG A 47 15.59 -0.48 8.02
C ARG A 47 14.31 0.13 7.42
N VAL A 48 13.23 0.04 8.18
CA VAL A 48 11.93 0.63 7.85
C VAL A 48 11.48 1.47 9.04
N ASP A 49 11.10 2.71 8.81
CA ASP A 49 10.54 3.59 9.82
C ASP A 49 9.59 4.62 9.18
N GLY A 50 9.25 5.67 9.93
CA GLY A 50 8.41 6.76 9.50
C GLY A 50 9.11 8.10 9.70
N VAL A 51 8.97 8.99 8.72
CA VAL A 51 9.48 10.37 8.77
C VAL A 51 8.39 11.36 8.41
N ARG A 52 8.43 12.59 8.92
CA ARG A 52 7.46 13.65 8.58
C ARG A 52 7.81 14.37 7.28
N GLU A 53 9.10 14.37 6.95
CA GLU A 53 9.67 15.11 5.83
C GLU A 53 9.21 14.52 4.50
N LYS A 54 8.38 15.25 3.76
CA LYS A 54 7.84 14.82 2.45
C LYS A 54 8.92 14.82 1.36
N SER A 55 9.97 15.64 1.53
CA SER A 55 11.09 15.76 0.60
C SER A 55 12.11 14.62 0.71
N ASP A 56 12.04 13.79 1.76
CA ASP A 56 12.96 12.65 1.94
C ASP A 56 12.87 11.69 0.73
N PRO A 57 13.97 11.42 0.02
CA PRO A 57 13.95 10.54 -1.15
C PRO A 57 13.52 9.10 -0.81
N HIS A 58 13.74 8.66 0.43
CA HIS A 58 13.43 7.29 0.88
C HIS A 58 11.95 7.05 1.20
N VAL A 59 11.10 8.08 1.11
CA VAL A 59 9.64 7.92 1.19
C VAL A 59 8.96 7.77 -0.18
N LYS A 60 9.74 7.80 -1.27
CA LYS A 60 9.24 7.51 -2.63
C LYS A 60 9.11 6.00 -2.81
N LEU A 61 7.88 5.54 -2.92
CA LEU A 61 7.53 4.12 -2.99
C LEU A 61 6.86 3.80 -4.32
N GLN A 62 7.25 2.69 -4.94
CA GLN A 62 6.53 2.09 -6.05
C GLN A 62 5.65 0.97 -5.49
N LEU A 63 4.34 1.09 -5.65
CA LEU A 63 3.41 0.01 -5.36
C LEU A 63 3.22 -0.79 -6.64
N GLN A 64 3.54 -2.08 -6.62
CA GLN A 64 3.41 -2.98 -7.76
C GLN A 64 2.29 -3.96 -7.46
N ALA A 65 1.34 -4.11 -8.38
CA ALA A 65 0.29 -5.11 -8.29
C ALA A 65 0.85 -6.46 -8.69
N GLU A 66 0.77 -7.44 -7.79
CA GLU A 66 1.29 -8.80 -7.99
C GLU A 66 0.14 -9.76 -8.33
N GLU A 67 -0.97 -9.63 -7.61
CA GLU A 67 -2.21 -10.38 -7.83
C GLU A 67 -3.39 -9.46 -7.48
N ARG A 68 -4.64 -9.94 -7.64
CA ARG A 68 -5.83 -9.16 -7.28
C ARG A 68 -5.79 -8.75 -5.80
N GLY A 69 -5.62 -7.45 -5.57
CA GLY A 69 -5.56 -6.88 -4.22
C GLY A 69 -4.26 -7.21 -3.46
N VAL A 70 -3.27 -7.83 -4.09
CA VAL A 70 -1.96 -8.10 -3.49
C VAL A 70 -0.93 -7.20 -4.14
N VAL A 71 -0.14 -6.52 -3.30
CA VAL A 71 0.91 -5.60 -3.74
C VAL A 71 2.25 -5.95 -3.13
N SER A 72 3.31 -5.66 -3.87
CA SER A 72 4.65 -5.45 -3.32
C SER A 72 4.94 -3.94 -3.26
N ILE A 73 5.70 -3.51 -2.25
CA ILE A 73 5.99 -2.10 -2.00
C ILE A 73 7.50 -1.90 -2.07
N LYS A 74 7.97 -1.24 -3.13
CA LYS A 74 9.40 -1.00 -3.36
C LYS A 74 9.78 0.43 -2.99
N GLY A 75 10.81 0.61 -2.15
CA GLY A 75 11.48 1.90 -1.99
C GLY A 75 12.29 2.22 -3.24
N VAL A 76 11.91 3.27 -3.96
CA VAL A 76 12.50 3.62 -5.27
C VAL A 76 13.99 3.91 -5.11
N CYS A 77 14.34 4.83 -4.20
CA CYS A 77 15.74 5.21 -3.98
C CYS A 77 16.57 4.14 -3.27
N ALA A 78 15.96 3.39 -2.35
CA ALA A 78 16.65 2.31 -1.63
C ALA A 78 16.81 1.03 -2.46
N ASN A 79 16.07 0.89 -3.57
CA ASN A 79 15.96 -0.31 -4.40
C ASN A 79 15.71 -1.59 -3.58
N ARG A 80 14.77 -1.50 -2.62
CA ARG A 80 14.42 -2.59 -1.70
C ARG A 80 12.91 -2.69 -1.53
N TYR A 81 12.43 -3.88 -1.22
CA TYR A 81 11.02 -4.18 -1.03
C TYR A 81 10.71 -4.26 0.45
N LEU A 82 9.64 -3.60 0.88
CA LEU A 82 9.09 -3.77 2.21
C LEU A 82 8.78 -5.25 2.42
N ALA A 83 9.21 -5.79 3.56
CA ALA A 83 8.97 -7.16 3.96
C ALA A 83 8.54 -7.20 5.43
N MET A 84 7.71 -8.18 5.76
CA MET A 84 7.37 -8.51 7.14
C MET A 84 7.98 -9.87 7.47
N LYS A 85 8.88 -9.89 8.45
CA LYS A 85 9.52 -11.12 8.91
C LYS A 85 8.60 -11.95 9.80
N GLU A 86 8.95 -13.21 10.00
CA GLU A 86 8.28 -14.16 10.92
C GLU A 86 8.13 -13.66 12.36
N ASP A 87 9.05 -12.80 12.83
CA ASP A 87 8.99 -12.18 14.16
C ASP A 87 8.08 -10.94 14.21
N GLY A 88 7.43 -10.61 13.09
CA GLY A 88 6.56 -9.47 12.90
C GLY A 88 7.29 -8.14 12.69
N ARG A 89 8.62 -8.11 12.59
CA ARG A 89 9.36 -6.88 12.27
C ARG A 89 9.19 -6.50 10.81
N LEU A 90 9.17 -5.19 10.56
CA LEU A 90 9.26 -4.66 9.20
C LEU A 90 10.72 -4.40 8.87
N LEU A 91 11.16 -4.94 7.75
CA LEU A 91 12.49 -4.76 7.18
C LEU A 91 12.37 -4.63 5.66
N ALA A 92 13.47 -4.28 4.99
CA ALA A 92 13.48 -4.13 3.54
C ALA A 92 14.46 -5.11 2.86
N SER A 93 13.90 -5.99 2.04
CA SER A 93 14.62 -7.03 1.30
C SER A 93 15.14 -6.49 -0.04
N LYS A 94 16.29 -7.00 -0.51
CA LYS A 94 16.82 -6.69 -1.86
C LYS A 94 16.05 -7.44 -2.95
N CYS A 95 15.48 -8.59 -2.62
CA CYS A 95 14.75 -9.46 -3.54
C CYS A 95 13.30 -9.58 -3.10
N VAL A 96 12.38 -9.72 -4.06
CA VAL A 96 10.98 -10.04 -3.77
C VAL A 96 10.91 -11.46 -3.26
N THR A 97 10.25 -11.65 -2.11
CA THR A 97 9.99 -12.96 -1.50
C THR A 97 8.54 -12.98 -1.01
N GLU A 98 8.08 -14.11 -0.47
CA GLU A 98 6.73 -14.22 0.11
C GLU A 98 6.46 -13.21 1.24
N GLU A 99 7.50 -12.77 1.94
CA GLU A 99 7.42 -11.78 3.01
C GLU A 99 7.14 -10.36 2.50
N CYS A 100 7.29 -10.14 1.19
CA CYS A 100 7.14 -8.83 0.54
C CYS A 100 5.71 -8.57 0.02
N PHE A 101 4.79 -9.52 0.21
CA PHE A 101 3.44 -9.42 -0.35
C PHE A 101 2.41 -9.01 0.70
N PHE A 102 1.61 -8.01 0.36
CA PHE A 102 0.59 -7.44 1.24
C PHE A 102 -0.76 -7.35 0.52
N PHE A 103 -1.84 -7.76 1.18
CA PHE A 103 -3.19 -7.41 0.76
C PHE A 103 -3.41 -5.91 0.98
N GLU A 104 -3.61 -5.15 -0.09
CA GLU A 104 -4.08 -3.78 -0.05
C GLU A 104 -5.60 -3.76 0.05
N ARG A 105 -6.13 -3.04 1.04
CA ARG A 105 -7.58 -2.88 1.23
C ARG A 105 -7.93 -1.45 1.57
N LEU A 106 -8.87 -0.87 0.84
CA LEU A 106 -9.51 0.39 1.20
C LEU A 106 -10.51 0.12 2.34
N GLU A 107 -10.32 0.80 3.47
CA GLU A 107 -11.21 0.72 4.61
C GLU A 107 -12.31 1.79 4.54
N SER A 108 -13.39 1.61 5.31
CA SER A 108 -14.56 2.51 5.33
C SER A 108 -14.24 3.97 5.71
N ASN A 109 -13.08 4.20 6.32
CA ASN A 109 -12.59 5.53 6.67
C ASN A 109 -11.76 6.19 5.56
N ASN A 110 -11.74 5.60 4.36
CA ASN A 110 -10.99 6.04 3.17
C ASN A 110 -9.45 5.98 3.30
N TYR A 111 -8.93 5.20 4.23
CA TYR A 111 -7.51 4.85 4.30
C TYR A 111 -7.29 3.42 3.82
N ASN A 112 -6.11 3.16 3.27
CA ASN A 112 -5.67 1.82 2.93
C ASN A 112 -5.01 1.13 4.12
N THR A 113 -5.21 -0.18 4.21
CA THR A 113 -4.42 -1.08 5.05
C THR A 113 -3.58 -2.01 4.16
N TYR A 114 -2.44 -2.45 4.69
CA TYR A 114 -1.54 -3.39 4.03
C TYR A 114 -1.30 -4.57 4.97
N ARG A 115 -2.03 -5.66 4.73
CA ARG A 115 -1.99 -6.86 5.57
C ARG A 115 -1.05 -7.88 4.98
N SER A 116 -0.12 -8.45 5.76
CA SER A 116 0.80 -9.46 5.25
C SER A 116 0.02 -10.62 4.63
N ARG A 117 0.44 -11.05 3.44
CA ARG A 117 -0.13 -12.23 2.78
C ARG A 117 0.23 -13.50 3.54
N LYS A 118 1.49 -13.61 3.97
CA LYS A 118 2.02 -14.76 4.71
C LYS A 118 1.51 -14.83 6.15
N TYR A 119 1.43 -13.69 6.84
CA TYR A 119 0.95 -13.59 8.21
C TYR A 119 -0.38 -12.84 8.25
N SER A 120 -1.46 -13.52 7.87
CA SER A 120 -2.77 -12.93 7.48
C SER A 120 -3.48 -12.08 8.54
N SER A 121 -3.01 -12.07 9.79
CA SER A 121 -3.55 -11.26 10.88
C SER A 121 -2.71 -10.02 11.19
N TRP A 122 -1.59 -9.82 10.48
CA TRP A 122 -0.62 -8.78 10.75
C TRP A 122 -0.60 -7.72 9.66
N TYR A 123 -0.44 -6.48 10.07
CA TYR A 123 -0.48 -5.31 9.20
C TYR A 123 0.85 -4.55 9.22
N VAL A 124 1.19 -3.92 8.10
CA VAL A 124 2.16 -2.83 8.10
C VAL A 124 1.63 -1.73 9.02
N ALA A 125 2.48 -1.20 9.90
CA ALA A 125 2.04 -0.22 10.87
C ALA A 125 3.17 0.67 11.39
N LEU A 126 2.86 1.94 11.65
CA LEU A 126 3.75 2.89 12.31
C LEU A 126 3.17 3.31 13.67
N LYS A 127 4.01 3.34 14.70
CA LYS A 127 3.71 3.90 16.02
C LYS A 127 3.70 5.41 15.95
N ARG A 128 3.14 6.06 16.97
CA ARG A 128 3.16 7.53 17.13
C ARG A 128 4.59 8.10 17.23
N THR A 129 5.57 7.25 17.54
CA THR A 129 7.00 7.61 17.58
C THR A 129 7.68 7.58 16.20
N GLY A 130 6.97 7.20 15.13
CA GLY A 130 7.53 7.00 13.80
C GLY A 130 8.20 5.64 13.60
N GLN A 131 8.46 4.88 14.67
CA GLN A 131 8.98 3.51 14.55
C GLN A 131 7.89 2.55 14.06
N TYR A 132 8.28 1.48 13.37
CA TYR A 132 7.32 0.43 13.01
C TYR A 132 6.72 -0.25 14.24
N LYS A 133 5.53 -0.82 14.06
CA LYS A 133 4.88 -1.67 15.05
C LYS A 133 5.02 -3.13 14.63
N LEU A 134 5.33 -4.00 15.59
CA LEU A 134 5.39 -5.44 15.33
C LEU A 134 4.04 -5.94 14.81
N GLY A 135 4.05 -6.77 13.77
CA GLY A 135 2.87 -7.36 13.14
C GLY A 135 1.95 -8.03 14.18
N SER A 136 2.52 -8.80 15.11
CA SER A 136 1.83 -9.46 16.22
C SER A 136 1.13 -8.51 17.21
N LYS A 137 1.39 -7.20 17.13
CA LYS A 137 0.75 -6.15 17.95
C LYS A 137 -0.18 -5.25 17.14
N THR A 138 -0.39 -5.56 15.86
CA THR A 138 -1.34 -4.85 15.00
C THR A 138 -2.72 -5.50 15.06
N GLY A 139 -3.75 -4.75 14.66
CA GLY A 139 -5.11 -5.25 14.59
C GLY A 139 -6.06 -4.21 13.99
N PRO A 140 -7.24 -4.64 13.51
CA PRO A 140 -8.26 -3.76 12.97
C PRO A 140 -8.63 -2.62 13.94
N GLY A 141 -9.01 -1.46 13.40
CA GLY A 141 -9.38 -0.27 14.17
C GLY A 141 -8.20 0.54 14.74
N GLN A 142 -6.97 0.02 14.72
CA GLN A 142 -5.81 0.79 15.15
C GLN A 142 -5.45 1.88 14.13
N LYS A 143 -5.24 3.12 14.58
CA LYS A 143 -4.76 4.20 13.70
C LYS A 143 -3.42 3.87 13.04
N ALA A 144 -2.59 3.05 13.70
CA ALA A 144 -1.26 2.66 13.28
C ALA A 144 -1.21 1.93 11.93
N ILE A 145 -2.31 1.24 11.54
CA ILE A 145 -2.39 0.46 10.30
C ILE A 145 -2.97 1.23 9.12
N LEU A 146 -3.40 2.49 9.33
CA LEU A 146 -4.13 3.29 8.34
C LEU A 146 -3.16 4.18 7.56
N PHE A 147 -3.06 3.95 6.25
CA PHE A 147 -2.20 4.69 5.34
C PHE A 147 -3.00 5.37 4.24
N LEU A 148 -2.64 6.60 3.90
CA LEU A 148 -3.15 7.32 2.74
C LEU A 148 -2.09 7.31 1.64
N PRO A 149 -2.33 6.63 0.51
CA PRO A 149 -1.46 6.74 -0.66
C PRO A 149 -1.56 8.14 -1.26
N MET A 150 -0.43 8.81 -1.39
CA MET A 150 -0.32 10.16 -1.97
C MET A 150 0.63 10.14 -3.15
N SER A 151 0.38 10.97 -4.18
CA SER A 151 1.30 11.07 -5.31
C SER A 151 2.70 11.49 -4.85
N ALA A 152 3.73 10.81 -5.39
CA ALA A 152 5.13 11.18 -5.19
C ALA A 152 5.72 12.05 -6.30
N LYS A 153 4.89 12.49 -7.26
CA LYS A 153 5.30 13.50 -8.25
C LYS A 153 5.77 14.76 -7.51
N SER A 154 6.95 15.24 -7.91
CA SER A 154 7.52 16.51 -7.46
C SER A 154 6.73 17.65 -8.06
#